data_AF-A0A4P9XJA5-F1
#
_entry.id   AF-A0A4P9XJA5-F1
#
_cell.length_a   1.000
_cell.length_b   1.000
_cell.length_c   1.000
_cell.angle_alpha   90.00
_cell.angle_beta   90.00
_cell.angle_gamma   90.00
#
_symmetry.space_group_name_H-M   'P 1'
#
loop_
_entity.id
_entity.type
_entity.pdbx_description
1 polymer ?
#
loop_
_entity_poly.entity_id
_entity_poly.type
_entity_poly.pdbx_seq_one_letter_code
_entity_poly.pdbx_strand_id
1 'polypeptide(L)'
;SLANWGLDRIDQVSLPLDGKYWYPESAGAGVNVYIVDTGINVNHVDFGGRAKWGRSFIEPTNSLTDDQGHGTMVASLVGGATYGVAKNATLIAVKVLDTLGMGTNVAAIKGLHWIWQQHRNSDNKRTVVNMSLGGMYDPMMNRFVETLIKDGATVVAGAGNGYNGQPQDACSVSPGSAKGIINVGATDKQDRSASFSNYGK
;
A
#
# COMPACT_ATOMS: atom_id res chain seq x y z
N SER A 1 -18.36 2.34 17.24
CA SER A 1 -18.81 2.88 15.95
C SER A 1 -19.06 1.71 15.02
N LEU A 2 -19.97 1.85 14.05
CA LEU A 2 -20.10 0.86 12.97
C LEU A 2 -18.78 0.85 12.18
N ALA A 3 -18.20 -0.33 11.99
CA ALA A 3 -17.03 -0.48 11.14
C ALA A 3 -17.40 -0.14 9.68
N ASN A 4 -16.44 0.34 8.89
CA ASN A 4 -16.66 0.36 7.45
C ASN A 4 -16.78 -1.09 6.95
N TRP A 5 -17.48 -1.30 5.83
CA TRP A 5 -17.76 -2.64 5.34
C TRP A 5 -16.50 -3.47 5.05
N GLY A 6 -15.38 -2.82 4.71
CA GLY A 6 -14.13 -3.51 4.42
C GLY A 6 -13.49 -4.10 5.66
N LEU A 7 -13.45 -3.34 6.76
CA LEU A 7 -12.99 -3.83 8.07
C LEU A 7 -13.90 -4.95 8.58
N ASP A 8 -15.21 -4.74 8.48
CA ASP A 8 -16.25 -5.72 8.84
C ASP A 8 -16.13 -7.01 8.01
N ARG A 9 -15.71 -6.91 6.75
CA ARG A 9 -15.59 -8.09 5.91
C ARG A 9 -14.40 -8.98 6.31
N ILE A 10 -13.28 -8.41 6.76
CA ILE A 10 -12.01 -9.15 6.84
C ILE A 10 -11.81 -9.96 8.13
N ASP A 11 -12.64 -9.78 9.15
CA ASP A 11 -12.57 -10.56 10.41
C ASP A 11 -13.63 -11.68 10.51
N GLN A 12 -14.46 -11.84 9.47
CA GLN A 12 -15.47 -12.89 9.38
C GLN A 12 -15.34 -13.75 8.11
N VAL A 13 -15.86 -14.98 8.15
CA VAL A 13 -15.78 -15.90 7.00
C VAL A 13 -16.95 -15.69 6.02
N SER A 14 -18.17 -15.57 6.52
CA SER A 14 -19.40 -15.59 5.72
C SER A 14 -20.22 -14.32 5.91
N LEU A 15 -20.93 -13.90 4.86
CA LEU A 15 -21.98 -12.88 4.94
C LEU A 15 -23.18 -13.39 5.77
N PRO A 16 -24.04 -12.50 6.32
CA PRO A 16 -24.01 -11.04 6.20
C PRO A 16 -22.95 -10.38 7.09
N LEU A 17 -22.59 -9.15 6.76
CA LEU A 17 -21.75 -8.27 7.60
C LEU A 17 -22.44 -7.99 8.94
N ASP A 18 -21.67 -7.95 10.03
CA ASP A 18 -22.19 -7.82 11.40
C ASP A 18 -22.03 -6.40 12.00
N GLY A 19 -21.37 -5.50 11.28
CA GLY A 19 -21.12 -4.11 11.65
C GLY A 19 -19.93 -3.90 12.58
N LYS A 20 -19.15 -4.94 12.88
CA LYS A 20 -18.04 -4.92 13.84
C LYS A 20 -16.73 -5.21 13.14
N TYR A 21 -15.63 -5.01 13.86
CA TYR A 21 -14.31 -5.42 13.42
C TYR A 21 -13.48 -5.75 14.65
N TRP A 22 -13.16 -7.02 14.80
CA TRP A 22 -12.29 -7.56 15.82
C TRP A 22 -10.85 -7.60 15.32
N TYR A 23 -9.94 -7.09 16.14
CA TYR A 23 -8.52 -7.09 15.86
C TYR A 23 -7.74 -7.42 17.13
N PRO A 24 -6.57 -8.06 17.02
CA PRO A 24 -5.75 -8.37 18.17
C PRO A 24 -5.24 -7.10 18.84
N GLU A 25 -5.01 -7.16 20.16
CA GLU A 25 -4.51 -6.03 20.96
C GLU A 25 -3.19 -5.45 20.41
N SER A 26 -2.34 -6.30 19.82
CA SER A 26 -1.10 -5.86 19.18
C SER A 26 -1.35 -4.83 18.08
N ALA A 27 -2.42 -4.98 17.30
CA ALA A 27 -2.84 -4.07 16.22
C ALA A 27 -1.69 -3.57 15.31
N GLY A 28 -0.67 -4.40 15.07
CA GLY A 28 0.51 -4.03 14.26
C GLY A 28 1.59 -3.22 14.98
N ALA A 29 1.55 -3.12 16.31
CA ALA A 29 2.59 -2.47 17.11
C ALA A 29 3.99 -3.03 16.78
N GLY A 30 4.95 -2.12 16.61
CA GLY A 30 6.34 -2.45 16.26
C GLY A 30 6.55 -2.79 14.78
N VAL A 31 5.53 -2.74 13.93
CA VAL A 31 5.66 -2.92 12.47
C VAL A 31 5.81 -1.57 11.78
N ASN A 32 6.78 -1.47 10.87
CA ASN A 32 6.94 -0.35 9.96
C ASN A 32 6.25 -0.65 8.63
N VAL A 33 5.25 0.14 8.25
CA VAL A 33 4.59 0.05 6.95
C VAL A 33 4.97 1.24 6.10
N TYR A 34 5.69 0.99 5.01
CA TYR A 34 6.06 2.00 4.03
C TYR A 34 4.94 2.13 3.00
N ILE A 35 4.38 3.33 2.87
CA ILE A 35 3.33 3.65 1.91
C ILE A 35 3.99 4.33 0.72
N VAL A 36 4.14 3.58 -0.37
CA VAL A 36 4.75 4.04 -1.63
C VAL A 36 3.64 4.60 -2.52
N ASP A 37 3.44 5.91 -2.50
CA ASP A 37 2.23 6.55 -3.03
C ASP A 37 2.42 8.06 -3.29
N THR A 38 1.35 8.87 -3.24
CA THR A 38 1.37 10.34 -3.37
C THR A 38 1.88 11.09 -2.13
N GLY A 39 2.20 10.36 -1.06
CA GLY A 39 2.61 10.90 0.25
C GLY A 39 1.62 10.53 1.35
N ILE A 40 1.79 11.11 2.55
CA ILE A 40 0.79 11.03 3.63
C ILE A 40 0.66 12.42 4.26
N ASN A 41 -0.56 12.87 4.54
CA ASN A 41 -0.78 13.93 5.52
C ASN A 41 -0.50 13.38 6.93
N VAL A 42 0.79 13.37 7.31
CA VAL A 42 1.26 12.74 8.56
C VAL A 42 0.65 13.36 9.83
N ASN A 43 0.11 14.58 9.74
CA ASN A 43 -0.54 15.29 10.83
C ASN A 43 -2.05 15.00 10.92
N HIS A 44 -2.60 14.15 10.05
CA HIS A 44 -4.02 13.80 10.10
C HIS A 44 -4.36 13.11 11.43
N VAL A 45 -5.45 13.54 12.06
CA VAL A 45 -5.86 13.11 13.41
C VAL A 45 -6.02 11.59 13.53
N ASP A 46 -6.37 10.91 12.43
CA ASP A 46 -6.54 9.46 12.39
C ASP A 46 -5.23 8.67 12.60
N PHE A 47 -4.07 9.30 12.44
CA PHE A 47 -2.77 8.66 12.65
C PHE A 47 -2.24 8.84 14.08
N GLY A 48 -2.71 9.85 14.82
CA GLY A 48 -2.28 10.07 16.22
C GLY A 48 -0.76 10.13 16.41
N GLY A 49 -0.03 10.70 15.43
CA GLY A 49 1.44 10.80 15.47
C GLY A 49 2.21 9.56 15.02
N ARG A 50 1.54 8.47 14.62
CA ARG A 50 2.19 7.24 14.14
C ARG A 50 2.62 7.29 12.67
N ALA A 51 2.14 8.27 11.92
CA ALA A 51 2.59 8.54 10.56
C ALA A 51 3.78 9.50 10.57
N LYS A 52 4.79 9.22 9.75
CA LYS A 52 5.97 10.07 9.59
C LYS A 52 6.45 10.11 8.15
N TRP A 53 7.18 11.16 7.81
CA TRP A 53 7.82 11.26 6.50
C TRP A 53 9.05 10.37 6.41
N GLY A 54 9.13 9.62 5.31
CA GLY A 54 10.36 9.04 4.81
C GLY A 54 11.03 10.01 3.86
N ARG A 55 10.69 9.92 2.57
CA ARG A 55 11.29 10.74 1.50
C ARG A 55 10.35 10.92 0.31
N SER A 56 10.52 12.03 -0.41
CA SER A 56 9.92 12.27 -1.72
C SER A 56 10.94 12.03 -2.84
N PHE A 57 10.48 11.43 -3.94
CA PHE A 57 11.24 11.13 -5.15
C PHE A 57 10.63 11.77 -6.40
N ILE A 58 9.71 12.72 -6.20
CA ILE A 58 9.18 13.57 -7.27
C ILE A 58 10.16 14.68 -7.55
N GLU A 59 10.43 14.94 -8.82
CA GLU A 59 11.30 16.02 -9.30
C GLU A 59 10.45 17.03 -10.07
N PRO A 60 10.75 18.34 -10.00
CA PRO A 60 11.86 18.97 -9.27
C PRO A 60 11.55 19.28 -7.79
N THR A 61 10.39 18.84 -7.27
CA THR A 61 9.91 19.25 -5.95
C THR A 61 10.18 18.21 -4.87
N ASN A 62 10.90 18.57 -3.81
CA ASN A 62 11.06 17.71 -2.63
C ASN A 62 9.91 17.85 -1.61
N SER A 63 8.72 18.29 -2.06
CA SER A 63 7.58 18.57 -1.18
C SER A 63 7.21 17.35 -0.35
N LEU A 64 7.15 17.55 0.97
CA LEU A 64 6.73 16.55 1.95
C LEU A 64 5.27 16.82 2.35
N THR A 65 4.40 16.79 1.35
CA THR A 65 2.95 16.83 1.51
C THR A 65 2.30 15.77 0.63
N ASP A 66 1.16 15.27 1.06
CA ASP A 66 0.23 14.60 0.17
C ASP A 66 -0.73 15.65 -0.38
N ASP A 67 -0.46 16.08 -1.61
CA ASP A 67 -1.20 17.10 -2.34
C ASP A 67 -2.21 16.50 -3.34
N GLN A 68 -2.36 15.18 -3.30
CA GLN A 68 -3.32 14.43 -4.11
C GLN A 68 -4.39 13.78 -3.20
N GLY A 69 -3.97 13.11 -2.12
CA GLY A 69 -4.84 12.50 -1.09
C GLY A 69 -4.92 10.97 -1.10
N HIS A 70 -4.54 10.31 -2.19
CA HIS A 70 -4.61 8.86 -2.35
C HIS A 70 -3.73 8.13 -1.34
N GLY A 71 -2.48 8.56 -1.17
CA GLY A 71 -1.58 7.98 -0.19
C GLY A 71 -2.04 8.15 1.26
N THR A 72 -2.67 9.28 1.61
CA THR A 72 -3.32 9.46 2.92
C THR A 72 -4.49 8.50 3.12
N MET A 73 -5.33 8.33 2.09
CA MET A 73 -6.45 7.38 2.13
C MET A 73 -5.97 5.94 2.32
N VAL A 74 -4.97 5.51 1.53
CA VAL A 74 -4.34 4.20 1.65
C VAL A 74 -3.71 4.00 3.04
N ALA A 75 -2.96 4.99 3.54
CA ALA A 75 -2.36 4.93 4.87
C ALA A 75 -3.42 4.83 6.00
N SER A 76 -4.57 5.50 5.83
CA SER A 76 -5.69 5.41 6.79
C SER A 76 -6.33 4.02 6.79
N LEU A 77 -6.47 3.36 5.64
CA LEU A 77 -6.95 1.97 5.57
C LEU A 77 -5.95 0.96 6.17
N VAL A 78 -4.65 1.24 6.07
CA VAL A 78 -3.61 0.39 6.69
C VAL A 78 -3.61 0.56 8.21
N GLY A 79 -3.52 1.79 8.71
CA GLY A 79 -3.20 2.04 10.13
C GLY A 79 -3.89 3.24 10.76
N GLY A 80 -4.96 3.76 10.17
CA GLY A 80 -5.81 4.75 10.81
C GLY A 80 -6.48 4.22 12.08
N ALA A 81 -6.64 5.08 13.10
CA ALA A 81 -7.34 4.73 14.34
C ALA A 81 -8.79 4.32 14.06
N THR A 82 -9.46 5.02 13.16
CA THR A 82 -10.86 4.79 12.78
C THR A 82 -10.97 3.74 11.70
N TYR A 83 -10.27 3.93 10.57
CA TYR A 83 -10.48 3.17 9.34
C TYR A 83 -9.45 2.06 9.09
N GLY A 84 -8.41 1.98 9.93
CA GLY A 84 -7.27 1.11 9.71
C GLY A 84 -7.43 -0.30 10.24
N VAL A 85 -6.79 -1.26 9.56
CA VAL A 85 -6.64 -2.66 9.96
C VAL A 85 -5.67 -2.79 11.15
N ALA A 86 -4.46 -2.21 11.00
CA ALA A 86 -3.35 -2.29 11.95
C ALA A 86 -3.18 -0.96 12.70
N LYS A 87 -4.09 -0.70 13.64
CA LYS A 87 -4.28 0.59 14.32
C LYS A 87 -3.08 1.09 15.15
N ASN A 88 -2.09 0.26 15.44
CA ASN A 88 -0.87 0.61 16.17
C ASN A 88 0.41 0.52 15.30
N ALA A 89 0.28 0.29 13.99
CA ALA A 89 1.43 0.29 13.09
C ALA A 89 2.03 1.69 12.93
N THR A 90 3.33 1.74 12.63
CA THR A 90 4.03 2.97 12.21
C THR A 90 3.92 3.10 10.69
N LEU A 91 3.41 4.24 10.22
CA LEU A 91 3.22 4.52 8.80
C LEU A 91 4.34 5.44 8.30
N ILE A 92 4.99 5.09 7.19
CA ILE A 92 6.13 5.85 6.65
C ILE A 92 5.82 6.25 5.22
N ALA A 93 5.71 7.56 4.98
CA ALA A 93 5.39 8.12 3.67
C ALA A 93 6.61 8.05 2.73
N VAL A 94 6.42 7.42 1.57
CA VAL A 94 7.39 7.37 0.47
C VAL A 94 6.71 7.90 -0.78
N LYS A 95 6.92 9.19 -1.07
CA LYS A 95 6.23 9.88 -2.16
C LYS A 95 6.92 9.60 -3.49
N VAL A 96 6.22 8.90 -4.39
CA VAL A 96 6.68 8.56 -5.74
C VAL A 96 5.68 8.94 -6.83
N LEU A 97 4.51 9.45 -6.43
CA LEU A 97 3.47 10.01 -7.30
C LEU A 97 3.26 11.50 -6.98
N ASP A 98 2.96 12.29 -8.00
CA ASP A 98 2.75 13.73 -7.93
C ASP A 98 1.31 14.12 -7.56
N THR A 99 0.99 15.42 -7.67
CA THR A 99 -0.33 15.99 -7.38
C THR A 99 -1.46 15.43 -8.24
N LEU A 100 -1.15 14.82 -9.39
CA LEU A 100 -2.09 14.19 -10.29
C LEU A 100 -2.15 12.67 -10.10
N GLY A 101 -1.38 12.12 -9.16
CA GLY A 101 -1.24 10.68 -8.96
C GLY A 101 -0.34 10.03 -10.01
N MET A 102 0.44 10.81 -10.73
CA MET A 102 1.31 10.35 -11.81
C MET A 102 2.75 10.23 -11.29
N GLY A 103 3.49 9.25 -11.81
CA GLY A 103 4.89 9.07 -11.44
C GLY A 103 5.63 8.26 -12.49
N THR A 104 6.95 8.22 -12.36
CA THR A 104 7.80 7.41 -13.24
C THR A 104 8.22 6.13 -12.54
N ASN A 105 8.46 5.07 -13.30
CA ASN A 105 9.07 3.85 -12.77
C ASN A 105 10.42 4.15 -12.09
N VAL A 106 11.17 5.13 -12.60
CA VAL A 106 12.42 5.59 -11.98
C VAL A 106 12.20 6.14 -10.57
N ALA A 107 11.18 6.99 -10.36
CA ALA A 107 10.86 7.51 -9.04
C ALA A 107 10.43 6.41 -8.07
N ALA A 108 9.58 5.49 -8.53
CA ALA A 108 9.15 4.34 -7.74
C ALA A 108 10.31 3.39 -7.38
N ILE A 109 11.20 3.08 -8.33
CA ILE A 109 12.40 2.26 -8.08
C ILE A 109 13.35 2.96 -7.09
N LYS A 110 13.55 4.28 -7.20
CA LYS A 110 14.34 5.04 -6.20
C LYS A 110 13.72 4.95 -4.81
N GLY A 111 12.39 5.01 -4.72
CA GLY A 111 11.64 4.80 -3.47
C GLY A 111 11.89 3.41 -2.88
N LEU A 112 11.74 2.36 -3.68
CA LEU A 112 12.00 0.97 -3.25
C LEU A 112 13.45 0.77 -2.81
N HIS A 113 14.42 1.32 -3.56
CA HIS A 113 15.82 1.26 -3.18
C HIS A 113 16.07 1.96 -1.83
N TRP A 114 15.48 3.12 -1.60
CA TRP A 114 15.61 3.80 -0.31
C TRP A 114 14.99 2.98 0.83
N ILE A 115 13.82 2.37 0.63
CA ILE A 115 13.20 1.46 1.63
C ILE A 115 14.13 0.29 1.92
N TRP A 116 14.71 -0.33 0.89
CA TRP A 116 15.65 -1.43 1.05
C TRP A 116 16.86 -1.05 1.91
N GLN A 117 17.40 0.16 1.70
CA GLN A 117 18.47 0.70 2.56
C GLN A 117 18.00 0.89 4.00
N GLN A 118 16.80 1.47 4.22
CA GLN A 118 16.25 1.64 5.57
C GLN A 118 16.04 0.29 6.27
N HIS A 119 15.47 -0.68 5.55
CA HIS A 119 15.23 -2.03 6.04
C HIS A 119 16.55 -2.70 6.43
N ARG A 120 17.58 -2.64 5.58
CA ARG A 120 18.89 -3.25 5.86
C ARG A 120 19.62 -2.61 7.03
N ASN A 121 19.51 -1.29 7.18
CA ASN A 121 20.21 -0.55 8.23
C ASN A 121 19.46 -0.51 9.58
N SER A 122 18.18 -0.88 9.61
CA SER A 122 17.39 -0.88 10.85
C SER A 122 17.56 -2.19 11.63
N ASP A 123 17.62 -2.11 12.95
CA ASP A 123 17.50 -3.29 13.82
C ASP A 123 16.08 -3.89 13.80
N ASN A 124 15.06 -3.08 13.47
CA ASN A 124 13.69 -3.53 13.32
C ASN A 124 13.41 -4.00 11.89
N LYS A 125 13.48 -5.32 11.67
CA LYS A 125 13.19 -5.94 10.37
C LYS A 125 11.70 -6.19 10.08
N ARG A 126 10.78 -5.74 10.93
CA ARG A 126 9.33 -5.89 10.71
C ARG A 126 8.85 -4.85 9.69
N THR A 127 9.10 -5.14 8.42
CA THR A 127 8.85 -4.24 7.29
C THR A 127 7.75 -4.76 6.38
N VAL A 128 6.74 -3.93 6.15
CA VAL A 128 5.73 -4.11 5.10
C VAL A 128 5.83 -2.93 4.15
N VAL A 129 5.72 -3.18 2.85
CA VAL A 129 5.68 -2.17 1.79
C VAL A 129 4.35 -2.28 1.07
N ASN A 130 3.57 -1.20 1.07
CA ASN A 130 2.33 -1.11 0.32
C ASN A 130 2.55 -0.27 -0.94
N MET A 131 2.22 -0.82 -2.10
CA MET A 131 2.29 -0.16 -3.40
C MET A 131 0.89 -0.16 -4.03
N SER A 132 0.07 0.84 -3.71
CA SER A 132 -1.24 1.04 -4.35
C SER A 132 -1.10 1.77 -5.68
N LEU A 133 -0.20 1.29 -6.52
CA LEU A 133 0.15 1.84 -7.81
C LEU A 133 0.54 0.70 -8.76
N GLY A 134 0.52 0.99 -10.05
CA GLY A 134 0.95 0.04 -11.06
C GLY A 134 1.03 0.70 -12.43
N GLY A 135 1.67 0.01 -13.35
CA GLY A 135 1.82 0.46 -14.72
C GLY A 135 2.22 -0.67 -15.67
N MET A 136 2.65 -0.29 -16.87
CA MET A 136 3.20 -1.23 -17.84
C MET A 136 4.31 -2.08 -17.21
N TYR A 137 4.45 -3.32 -17.68
CA TYR A 137 5.49 -4.24 -17.24
C TYR A 137 6.88 -3.59 -17.27
N ASP A 138 7.60 -3.71 -16.17
CA ASP A 138 8.96 -3.23 -16.00
C ASP A 138 9.80 -4.29 -15.24
N PRO A 139 10.78 -4.93 -15.91
CA PRO A 139 11.60 -5.97 -15.28
C PRO A 139 12.47 -5.43 -14.14
N MET A 140 12.87 -4.15 -14.18
CA MET A 140 13.65 -3.53 -13.12
C MET A 140 12.81 -3.27 -11.88
N MET A 141 11.55 -2.86 -12.06
CA MET A 141 10.58 -2.75 -10.95
C MET A 141 10.42 -4.10 -10.25
N ASN A 142 10.17 -5.17 -11.02
CA ASN A 142 10.00 -6.51 -10.46
C ASN A 142 11.25 -6.98 -9.71
N ARG A 143 12.45 -6.76 -10.28
CA ARG A 143 13.70 -7.13 -9.63
C ARG A 143 13.91 -6.45 -8.28
N PHE A 144 13.53 -5.17 -8.14
CA PHE A 144 13.64 -4.46 -6.86
C PHE A 144 12.64 -4.96 -5.83
N VAL A 145 11.41 -5.23 -6.24
CA VAL A 145 10.39 -5.86 -5.37
C VAL A 145 10.87 -7.23 -4.88
N GLU A 146 11.34 -8.08 -5.79
CA GLU A 146 11.87 -9.41 -5.47
C GLU A 146 13.09 -9.32 -4.52
N THR A 147 13.94 -8.29 -4.67
CA THR A 147 15.09 -8.08 -3.78
C THR A 147 14.65 -7.70 -2.36
N LEU A 148 13.66 -6.81 -2.22
CA LEU A 148 13.07 -6.48 -0.92
C LEU A 148 12.48 -7.71 -0.22
N ILE A 149 11.75 -8.52 -0.97
CA ILE A 149 11.15 -9.75 -0.46
C ILE A 149 12.22 -10.74 -0.01
N LYS A 150 13.25 -10.95 -0.82
CA LYS A 150 14.38 -11.83 -0.51
C LYS A 150 15.12 -11.40 0.76
N ASP A 151 15.22 -10.10 1.02
CA ASP A 151 15.86 -9.55 2.22
C ASP A 151 14.94 -9.56 3.46
N GLY A 152 13.69 -10.03 3.34
CA GLY A 152 12.78 -10.28 4.46
C GLY A 152 11.65 -9.26 4.64
N ALA A 153 11.49 -8.30 3.72
CA ALA A 153 10.34 -7.42 3.72
C ALA A 153 9.11 -8.11 3.12
N THR A 154 7.91 -7.80 3.62
CA THR A 154 6.66 -8.16 2.92
C THR A 154 6.28 -7.04 1.96
N VAL A 155 5.99 -7.37 0.69
CA VAL A 155 5.55 -6.38 -0.31
C VAL A 155 4.15 -6.74 -0.79
N VAL A 156 3.26 -5.75 -0.72
CA VAL A 156 1.86 -5.85 -1.14
C VAL A 156 1.61 -4.80 -2.23
N ALA A 157 0.96 -5.20 -3.32
CA ALA A 157 0.53 -4.28 -4.36
C ALA A 157 -0.91 -4.56 -4.81
N GLY A 158 -1.57 -3.53 -5.34
CA GLY A 158 -2.84 -3.72 -6.03
C GLY A 158 -2.63 -4.38 -7.38
N ALA A 159 -3.52 -5.31 -7.75
CA ALA A 159 -3.47 -6.00 -9.04
C ALA A 159 -3.67 -5.03 -10.23
N GLY A 160 -4.29 -3.88 -9.99
CA GLY A 160 -4.60 -2.85 -10.98
C GLY A 160 -6.09 -2.82 -11.34
N ASN A 161 -6.51 -1.73 -11.99
CA ASN A 161 -7.91 -1.40 -12.27
C ASN A 161 -8.26 -1.49 -13.77
N GLY A 162 -7.60 -2.39 -14.49
CA GLY A 162 -7.76 -2.52 -15.93
C GLY A 162 -7.13 -1.40 -16.76
N TYR A 163 -7.34 -1.45 -18.07
CA TYR A 163 -6.98 -0.41 -19.03
C TYR A 163 -8.15 -0.21 -19.99
N ASN A 164 -8.51 1.05 -20.26
CA ASN A 164 -9.71 1.41 -21.05
C ASN A 164 -11.00 0.73 -20.55
N GLY A 165 -11.14 0.61 -19.21
CA GLY A 165 -12.32 0.02 -18.56
C GLY A 165 -12.38 -1.50 -18.61
N GLN A 166 -11.32 -2.18 -19.08
CA GLN A 166 -11.26 -3.64 -19.15
C GLN A 166 -10.20 -4.18 -18.18
N PRO A 167 -10.56 -5.11 -17.27
CA PRO A 167 -9.60 -5.87 -16.48
C PRO A 167 -8.53 -6.53 -17.35
N GLN A 168 -7.31 -6.57 -16.83
CA GLN A 168 -6.16 -7.21 -17.46
C GLN A 168 -5.65 -8.38 -16.61
N ASP A 169 -4.85 -9.24 -17.22
CA ASP A 169 -4.04 -10.22 -16.47
C ASP A 169 -2.96 -9.47 -15.68
N ALA A 170 -2.97 -9.60 -14.36
CA ALA A 170 -2.03 -8.94 -13.46
C ALA A 170 -0.58 -9.42 -13.69
N CYS A 171 -0.38 -10.56 -14.38
CA CYS A 171 0.93 -11.02 -14.83
C CYS A 171 1.55 -10.11 -15.91
N SER A 172 0.78 -9.25 -16.58
CA SER A 172 1.29 -8.36 -17.64
C SER A 172 1.61 -6.94 -17.16
N VAL A 173 1.53 -6.67 -15.85
CA VAL A 173 1.76 -5.34 -15.25
C VAL A 173 2.75 -5.41 -14.11
N SER A 174 3.39 -4.28 -13.79
CA SER A 174 4.31 -4.17 -12.65
C SER A 174 3.77 -3.17 -11.62
N PRO A 175 4.01 -3.38 -10.32
CA PRO A 175 4.81 -4.46 -9.72
C PRO A 175 4.08 -5.82 -9.58
N GLY A 176 2.79 -5.92 -9.95
CA GLY A 176 1.96 -7.11 -9.69
C GLY A 176 2.49 -8.44 -10.25
N SER A 177 3.32 -8.41 -11.30
CA SER A 177 3.98 -9.59 -11.89
C SER A 177 5.28 -10.03 -11.19
N ALA A 178 5.76 -9.31 -10.18
CA ALA A 178 6.97 -9.66 -9.43
C ALA A 178 6.79 -10.94 -8.61
N LYS A 179 7.80 -11.81 -8.54
CA LYS A 179 7.69 -13.06 -7.77
C LYS A 179 7.68 -12.81 -6.26
N GLY A 180 6.81 -13.53 -5.56
CA GLY A 180 6.69 -13.48 -4.09
C GLY A 180 5.94 -12.26 -3.56
N ILE A 181 5.47 -11.35 -4.43
CA ILE A 181 4.62 -10.24 -4.04
C ILE A 181 3.23 -10.76 -3.63
N ILE A 182 2.59 -10.09 -2.67
CA ILE A 182 1.16 -10.27 -2.41
C ILE A 182 0.41 -9.32 -3.35
N ASN A 183 -0.14 -9.86 -4.43
CA ASN A 183 -0.87 -9.08 -5.42
C ASN A 183 -2.39 -9.14 -5.13
N VAL A 184 -3.01 -7.99 -4.90
CA VAL A 184 -4.35 -7.90 -4.30
C VAL A 184 -5.38 -7.42 -5.32
N GLY A 185 -6.32 -8.30 -5.68
CA GLY A 185 -7.54 -7.94 -6.42
C GLY A 185 -8.59 -7.26 -5.54
N ALA A 186 -9.59 -6.66 -6.16
CA ALA A 186 -10.67 -5.94 -5.48
C ALA A 186 -12.00 -6.70 -5.50
N THR A 187 -12.72 -6.64 -4.39
CA THR A 187 -14.08 -7.18 -4.22
C THR A 187 -15.05 -6.10 -3.75
N ASP A 188 -16.34 -6.36 -3.88
CA ASP A 188 -17.39 -5.56 -3.26
C ASP A 188 -17.91 -6.19 -1.96
N LYS A 189 -18.81 -5.48 -1.28
CA LYS A 189 -19.44 -5.92 -0.02
C LYS A 189 -20.35 -7.17 -0.15
N GLN A 190 -20.51 -7.71 -1.36
CA GLN A 190 -21.26 -8.93 -1.66
C GLN A 190 -20.35 -10.08 -2.08
N ASP A 191 -19.05 -10.00 -1.81
CA ASP A 191 -18.04 -10.99 -2.19
C ASP A 191 -17.90 -11.19 -3.71
N ARG A 192 -18.32 -10.21 -4.50
CA ARG A 192 -18.15 -10.25 -5.96
C ARG A 192 -16.86 -9.54 -6.33
N SER A 193 -16.14 -10.09 -7.31
CA SER A 193 -15.00 -9.38 -7.91
C SER A 193 -15.47 -8.04 -8.46
N ALA A 194 -14.74 -6.97 -8.12
CA ALA A 194 -15.03 -5.65 -8.66
C ALA A 194 -14.81 -5.66 -10.18
N SER A 195 -15.71 -5.00 -10.94
CA SER A 195 -15.69 -5.06 -12.41
C SER A 195 -14.42 -4.50 -13.05
N PHE A 196 -13.68 -3.67 -12.33
CA PHE A 196 -12.41 -3.08 -12.76
C PHE A 196 -11.18 -3.89 -12.32
N SER A 197 -11.32 -4.82 -11.37
CA SER A 197 -10.17 -5.52 -10.79
C SER A 197 -9.47 -6.34 -11.86
N ASN A 198 -8.17 -6.11 -12.03
CA ASN A 198 -7.32 -7.08 -12.72
C ASN A 198 -7.42 -8.45 -12.04
N TYR A 199 -7.14 -9.49 -12.81
CA TYR A 199 -7.25 -10.89 -12.43
C TYR A 199 -5.98 -11.64 -12.83
N GLY A 200 -5.83 -12.91 -12.47
CA GLY A 200 -4.66 -13.69 -12.87
C GLY A 200 -4.47 -14.93 -12.01
N LYS A 201 -3.37 -15.63 -12.28
CA LYS A 201 -2.91 -16.80 -11.53
C LYS A 201 -2.09 -16.42 -10.29
#